data_AF-A0AA96VIQ3-F1
#
_entry.id   AF-A0AA96VIQ3-F1
#
_cell.length_a   1.000
_cell.length_b   1.000
_cell.length_c   1.000
_cell.angle_alpha   90.00
_cell.angle_beta   90.00
_cell.angle_gamma   90.00
#
_symmetry.space_group_name_H-M   'P 1'
#
loop_
_entity.id
_entity.type
_entity.pdbx_description
1 polymer ?
#
loop_
_entity_poly.entity_id
_entity_poly.type
_entity_poly.pdbx_seq_one_letter_code
_entity_poly.pdbx_strand_id
1 'polypeptide(L)'
;MKNKTIFIISLSLGLLLLFWGGATLTAAERNPYIADHSQKVELDNLTLPTEVRVGDFGQIRRSLSDSYYDLEFSLDFEVEDASVLSIGEKGDWKALKAGITSVTVLPAQPDKKQSFLNELSQKNWTYFPGVYLGQTPVSSQQQTSPEKTTFTVTVLETNEPHQLDTPIPMYRLYNPVNHEHFYTSDEHEKDYLVKIGWGNDEGIAWHFINATSNDKPVYRLYNPILKDHHYTLDKHEVNVLTSRFGWKQEGIGWYSNGNKEVHRLFHPGLVSGSHHYTLDKNEVRVLQERGWIYEGVAWYAY
;
A
#
# COMPACT_ATOMS: atom_id res chain seq x y z
N MET A 1 35.54 -13.96 47.92
CA MET A 1 36.47 -13.30 46.99
C MET A 1 36.84 -14.26 45.87
N LYS A 2 36.38 -13.99 44.64
CA LYS A 2 37.14 -14.12 43.39
C LYS A 2 36.27 -13.57 42.25
N ASN A 3 36.89 -12.75 41.42
CA ASN A 3 36.31 -11.66 40.66
C ASN A 3 35.55 -12.08 39.40
N LYS A 4 34.54 -11.27 39.05
CA LYS A 4 33.91 -11.21 37.73
C LYS A 4 34.87 -10.54 36.74
N THR A 5 35.09 -11.17 35.59
CA THR A 5 35.80 -10.56 34.45
C THR A 5 34.77 -9.90 33.54
N ILE A 6 34.84 -8.57 33.44
CA ILE A 6 34.07 -7.74 32.51
C ILE A 6 34.92 -7.62 31.23
N PHE A 7 34.36 -8.01 30.09
CA PHE A 7 34.94 -7.71 28.78
C PHE A 7 34.55 -6.29 28.38
N ILE A 8 35.52 -5.38 28.37
CA ILE A 8 35.43 -4.07 27.74
C ILE A 8 36.02 -4.23 26.34
N ILE A 9 35.18 -4.17 25.31
CA ILE A 9 35.65 -4.07 23.92
C ILE A 9 35.97 -2.59 23.67
N SER A 10 37.26 -2.30 23.57
CA SER A 10 37.78 -0.99 23.19
C SER A 10 37.56 -0.74 21.70
N LEU A 11 36.79 0.29 21.37
CA LEU A 11 36.66 0.80 20.01
C LEU A 11 37.88 1.68 19.69
N SER A 12 38.87 1.14 18.98
CA SER A 12 40.00 1.90 18.48
C SER A 12 39.59 2.71 17.25
N LEU A 13 39.48 4.03 17.45
CA LEU A 13 39.24 5.03 16.42
C LEU A 13 40.50 5.19 15.56
N GLY A 14 40.54 4.52 14.40
CA GLY A 14 41.57 4.72 13.39
C GLY A 14 41.19 5.86 12.45
N LEU A 15 41.72 7.06 12.72
CA LEU A 15 41.61 8.21 11.84
C LEU A 15 42.62 8.06 10.69
N LEU A 16 42.16 7.68 9.50
CA LEU A 16 42.96 7.69 8.27
C LEU A 16 42.46 8.82 7.36
N LEU A 17 43.16 9.96 7.41
CA LEU A 17 43.03 11.05 6.44
C LEU A 17 44.04 10.80 5.31
N LEU A 18 43.56 10.38 4.15
CA LEU A 18 44.29 10.52 2.89
C LEU A 18 43.35 11.08 1.83
N PHE A 19 43.71 12.28 1.38
CA PHE A 19 43.06 13.06 0.34
C PHE A 19 43.08 12.30 -0.99
N TRP A 20 41.91 12.11 -1.58
CA TRP A 20 41.79 11.86 -3.01
C TRP A 20 40.79 12.86 -3.59
N GLY A 21 41.25 13.65 -4.55
CA GLY A 21 40.46 14.66 -5.24
C GLY A 21 39.35 14.01 -6.04
N GLY A 22 38.15 13.99 -5.48
CA GLY A 22 36.90 13.88 -6.23
C GLY A 22 36.19 15.22 -6.12
N ALA A 23 35.73 15.75 -7.25
CA ALA A 23 34.89 16.95 -7.26
C ALA A 23 33.79 16.81 -6.19
N THR A 24 33.72 17.77 -5.27
CA THR A 24 32.54 17.92 -4.42
C THR A 24 31.39 18.25 -5.36
N LEU A 25 30.58 17.25 -5.69
CA LEU A 25 29.30 17.50 -6.35
C LEU A 25 28.55 18.47 -5.45
N THR A 26 28.24 19.64 -5.97
CA THR A 26 27.44 20.62 -5.24
C THR A 26 26.03 20.05 -5.06
N ALA A 27 25.26 20.55 -4.09
CA ALA A 27 23.87 20.13 -3.89
C ALA A 27 22.98 20.29 -5.15
N ALA A 28 23.47 20.99 -6.19
CA ALA A 28 22.82 21.19 -7.48
C ALA A 28 22.88 20.00 -8.46
N GLU A 29 23.65 18.94 -8.18
CA GLU A 29 23.70 17.73 -9.04
C GLU A 29 22.79 16.59 -8.57
N ARG A 30 21.99 16.82 -7.52
CA ARG A 30 20.77 16.01 -7.33
C ARG A 30 19.79 16.49 -8.38
N ASN A 31 19.64 15.76 -9.48
CA ASN A 31 18.60 15.99 -10.48
C ASN A 31 17.25 16.12 -9.75
N PRO A 32 16.68 17.34 -9.58
CA PRO A 32 15.41 17.47 -8.89
C PRO A 32 14.39 16.81 -9.80
N TYR A 33 13.73 15.75 -9.30
CA TYR A 33 12.53 15.26 -9.97
C TYR A 33 11.57 16.45 -10.06
N ILE A 34 11.30 16.89 -11.29
CA ILE A 34 10.24 17.85 -11.55
C ILE A 34 8.97 17.02 -11.51
N ALA A 35 8.08 17.42 -10.61
CA ALA A 35 6.75 16.87 -10.54
C ALA A 35 6.04 17.10 -11.89
N ASP A 36 5.93 16.04 -12.71
CA ASP A 36 5.13 16.06 -13.94
C ASP A 36 3.66 16.32 -13.59
N HIS A 37 3.03 17.28 -14.24
CA HIS A 37 1.60 17.48 -14.11
C HIS A 37 0.86 16.36 -14.86
N SER A 38 0.92 15.12 -14.37
CA SER A 38 0.10 14.04 -14.90
C SER A 38 -1.36 14.41 -14.66
N GLN A 39 -2.04 14.82 -15.74
CA GLN A 39 -3.47 15.08 -15.72
C GLN A 39 -4.27 13.78 -15.61
N LYS A 40 -3.64 12.65 -15.94
CA LYS A 40 -4.17 11.30 -15.78
C LYS A 40 -3.74 10.75 -14.43
N VAL A 41 -4.71 10.24 -13.69
CA VAL A 41 -4.50 9.53 -12.43
C VAL A 41 -4.79 8.07 -12.67
N GLU A 42 -3.82 7.20 -12.40
CA GLU A 42 -4.07 5.75 -12.35
C GLU A 42 -4.32 5.39 -10.88
N LEU A 43 -5.52 4.95 -10.55
CA LEU A 43 -5.90 4.55 -9.19
C LEU A 43 -5.61 3.06 -8.99
N ASP A 44 -5.25 2.70 -7.77
CA ASP A 44 -5.23 1.31 -7.33
C ASP A 44 -6.68 0.88 -7.08
N ASN A 45 -7.19 -0.01 -7.93
CA ASN A 45 -8.58 -0.44 -7.90
C ASN A 45 -8.96 -1.15 -6.59
N LEU A 46 -8.00 -1.79 -5.91
CA LEU A 46 -8.24 -2.45 -4.61
C LEU A 46 -8.53 -1.46 -3.49
N THR A 47 -8.11 -0.22 -3.67
CA THR A 47 -8.26 0.81 -2.64
C THR A 47 -9.58 1.57 -2.72
N LEU A 48 -10.35 1.34 -3.78
CA LEU A 48 -11.62 2.02 -4.04
C LEU A 48 -12.75 1.40 -3.22
N PRO A 49 -13.48 2.17 -2.39
CA PRO A 49 -14.58 1.65 -1.59
C PRO A 49 -15.86 1.46 -2.42
N THR A 50 -15.87 0.60 -3.45
CA THR A 50 -17.05 0.40 -4.31
C THR A 50 -18.21 -0.27 -3.57
N GLU A 51 -17.91 -1.28 -2.76
CA GLU A 51 -18.86 -1.98 -1.89
C GLU A 51 -18.22 -2.27 -0.53
N VAL A 52 -18.70 -1.59 0.51
CA VAL A 52 -18.12 -1.60 1.87
C VAL A 52 -19.21 -1.62 2.93
N ARG A 53 -18.88 -1.88 4.19
CA ARG A 53 -19.85 -1.88 5.31
C ARG A 53 -19.71 -0.66 6.18
N VAL A 54 -20.77 -0.31 6.91
CA VAL A 54 -20.70 0.71 7.96
C VAL A 54 -19.55 0.41 8.93
N GLY A 55 -18.66 1.38 9.12
CA GLY A 55 -17.48 1.27 9.98
C GLY A 55 -16.23 0.69 9.31
N ASP A 56 -16.32 0.24 8.06
CA ASP A 56 -15.15 -0.04 7.23
C ASP A 56 -14.38 1.25 6.95
N PHE A 57 -13.08 1.11 6.78
CA PHE A 57 -12.18 2.22 6.52
C PHE A 57 -11.00 1.73 5.69
N GLY A 58 -10.38 2.67 4.98
CA GLY A 58 -9.23 2.40 4.14
C GLY A 58 -8.60 3.69 3.65
N GLN A 59 -7.82 3.60 2.59
CA GLN A 59 -7.23 4.77 1.95
C GLN A 59 -7.26 4.56 0.44
N ILE A 60 -7.84 5.50 -0.33
CA ILE A 60 -7.74 5.51 -1.80
C ILE A 60 -6.32 5.89 -2.19
N ARG A 61 -5.68 5.11 -3.06
CA ARG A 61 -4.30 5.31 -3.48
C ARG A 61 -4.16 5.31 -5.00
N ARG A 62 -3.05 5.87 -5.47
CA ARG A 62 -2.61 5.73 -6.85
C ARG A 62 -2.01 4.34 -7.06
N SER A 63 -2.18 3.81 -8.26
CA SER A 63 -1.58 2.55 -8.72
C SER A 63 -0.06 2.60 -8.60
N LEU A 64 0.58 1.45 -8.33
CA LEU A 64 2.04 1.32 -8.35
C LEU A 64 2.68 1.69 -9.71
N SER A 65 1.89 1.68 -10.79
CA SER A 65 2.31 2.14 -12.12
C SER A 65 2.41 3.67 -12.26
N ASP A 66 1.78 4.42 -11.37
CA ASP A 66 1.73 5.88 -11.40
C ASP A 66 3.00 6.48 -10.79
N SER A 67 3.54 7.56 -11.37
CA SER A 67 4.76 8.20 -10.86
C SER A 67 4.60 8.79 -9.45
N TYR A 68 3.36 8.99 -9.00
CA TYR A 68 2.99 9.53 -7.69
C TYR A 68 2.41 8.49 -6.73
N TYR A 69 2.61 7.19 -6.98
CA TYR A 69 2.08 6.09 -6.16
C TYR A 69 2.43 6.19 -4.66
N ASP A 70 3.56 6.83 -4.33
CA ASP A 70 4.06 6.95 -2.96
C ASP A 70 3.72 8.28 -2.27
N LEU A 71 2.94 9.14 -2.94
CA LEU A 71 2.49 10.44 -2.45
C LEU A 71 1.07 10.38 -1.88
N GLU A 72 0.93 10.74 -0.60
CA GLU A 72 -0.33 10.69 0.14
C GLU A 72 -1.27 11.86 -0.19
N PHE A 73 -0.74 13.01 -0.59
CA PHE A 73 -1.55 14.22 -0.83
C PHE A 73 -1.77 14.54 -2.31
N SER A 74 -1.40 13.62 -3.21
CA SER A 74 -1.43 13.81 -4.67
C SER A 74 -2.81 13.73 -5.32
N LEU A 75 -3.86 13.52 -4.52
CA LEU A 75 -5.26 13.37 -4.95
C LEU A 75 -6.18 14.32 -4.16
N ASP A 76 -7.22 14.81 -4.83
CA ASP A 76 -8.34 15.51 -4.23
C ASP A 76 -9.64 14.72 -4.43
N PHE A 77 -10.58 14.90 -3.49
CA PHE A 77 -11.78 14.08 -3.39
C PHE A 77 -13.02 14.96 -3.24
N GLU A 78 -14.06 14.62 -3.99
CA GLU A 78 -15.40 15.18 -3.83
C GLU A 78 -16.36 14.03 -3.53
N VAL A 79 -17.10 14.12 -2.42
CA VAL A 79 -18.10 13.13 -2.01
C VAL A 79 -19.48 13.77 -2.09
N GLU A 80 -20.39 13.13 -2.83
CA GLU A 80 -21.74 13.65 -3.07
C GLU A 80 -22.58 13.70 -1.77
N ASP A 81 -22.58 12.61 -0.99
CA ASP A 81 -23.21 12.53 0.33
C ASP A 81 -22.18 12.15 1.40
N ALA A 82 -21.58 13.17 2.02
CA ALA A 82 -20.61 13.01 3.09
C ALA A 82 -21.20 12.41 4.38
N SER A 83 -22.52 12.23 4.49
CA SER A 83 -23.14 11.50 5.60
C SER A 83 -23.05 9.99 5.44
N VAL A 84 -22.84 9.49 4.22
CA VAL A 84 -22.65 8.08 3.87
C VAL A 84 -21.18 7.67 4.00
N LEU A 85 -20.27 8.48 3.44
CA LEU A 85 -18.83 8.22 3.41
C LEU A 85 -18.05 9.51 3.69
N SER A 86 -17.09 9.48 4.61
CA SER A 86 -16.09 10.56 4.74
C SER A 86 -14.80 10.17 4.06
N ILE A 87 -14.12 11.13 3.43
CA ILE A 87 -12.76 10.98 2.89
C ILE A 87 -11.90 12.15 3.36
N GLY A 88 -10.75 11.86 3.96
CA GLY A 88 -9.74 12.83 4.38
C GLY A 88 -8.81 13.26 3.24
N GLU A 89 -7.93 14.22 3.51
CA GLU A 89 -7.06 14.82 2.50
C GLU A 89 -6.04 13.84 1.89
N LYS A 90 -5.78 12.72 2.58
CA LYS A 90 -4.87 11.65 2.15
C LYS A 90 -5.60 10.51 1.44
N GLY A 91 -6.90 10.65 1.20
CA GLY A 91 -7.75 9.58 0.70
C GLY A 91 -8.19 8.59 1.78
N ASP A 92 -7.87 8.83 3.06
CA ASP A 92 -8.34 8.03 4.19
C ASP A 92 -9.86 8.11 4.29
N TRP A 93 -10.54 7.00 4.01
CA TRP A 93 -11.99 6.97 3.95
C TRP A 93 -12.58 6.14 5.09
N LYS A 94 -13.81 6.49 5.47
CA LYS A 94 -14.60 5.76 6.46
C LYS A 94 -16.06 5.74 6.05
N ALA A 95 -16.62 4.54 6.01
CA ALA A 95 -18.05 4.32 5.81
C ALA A 95 -18.81 4.66 7.09
N LEU A 96 -19.69 5.66 7.01
CA LEU A 96 -20.36 6.24 8.18
C LEU A 96 -21.78 5.72 8.37
N LYS A 97 -22.52 5.58 7.27
CA LYS A 97 -23.93 5.21 7.28
C LYS A 97 -24.24 4.41 6.02
N ALA A 98 -25.15 3.44 6.14
CA ALA A 98 -25.64 2.72 4.98
C ALA A 98 -26.35 3.65 3.99
N GLY A 99 -26.14 3.40 2.71
CA GLY A 99 -26.60 4.26 1.62
C GLY A 99 -25.68 4.16 0.41
N ILE A 100 -25.98 4.98 -0.59
CA ILE A 100 -25.21 5.08 -1.83
C ILE A 100 -24.75 6.52 -1.98
N THR A 101 -23.47 6.72 -2.30
CA THR A 101 -22.90 8.04 -2.65
C THR A 101 -21.96 7.90 -3.83
N SER A 102 -21.71 9.00 -4.54
CA SER A 102 -20.64 9.06 -5.54
C SER A 102 -19.38 9.67 -4.93
N VAL A 103 -18.21 9.20 -5.37
CA VAL A 103 -16.91 9.79 -5.08
C VAL A 103 -16.26 10.19 -6.40
N THR A 104 -15.79 11.43 -6.49
CA THR A 104 -14.97 11.90 -7.61
C THR A 104 -13.55 12.14 -7.12
N VAL A 105 -12.58 11.58 -7.84
CA VAL A 105 -11.14 11.71 -7.58
C VAL A 105 -10.51 12.55 -8.68
N LEU A 106 -9.68 13.51 -8.27
CA LEU A 106 -8.96 14.42 -9.14
C LEU A 106 -7.47 14.46 -8.78
N PRO A 107 -6.55 14.73 -9.73
CA PRO A 107 -5.16 15.02 -9.40
C PRO A 107 -5.07 16.33 -8.61
N ALA A 108 -4.47 16.28 -7.42
CA ALA A 108 -4.26 17.47 -6.60
C ALA A 108 -3.28 18.45 -7.28
N GLN A 109 -3.48 19.74 -7.04
CA GLN A 109 -2.60 20.78 -7.57
C GLN A 109 -1.71 21.34 -6.44
N PRO A 110 -0.36 21.25 -6.53
CA PRO A 110 0.53 21.70 -5.45
C PRO A 110 0.36 23.16 -5.05
N ASP A 111 0.05 24.05 -6.00
CA ASP A 111 -0.24 25.48 -5.76
C ASP A 111 -1.55 25.72 -4.99
N LYS A 112 -2.44 24.73 -4.96
CA LYS A 112 -3.75 24.79 -4.28
C LYS A 112 -3.81 23.95 -3.02
N LYS A 113 -2.81 23.09 -2.78
CA LYS A 113 -2.77 22.14 -1.66
C LYS A 113 -1.41 22.17 -0.97
N GLN A 114 -1.33 22.92 0.13
CA GLN A 114 -0.09 23.10 0.88
C GLN A 114 0.46 21.78 1.43
N SER A 115 -0.40 20.84 1.84
CA SER A 115 0.04 19.51 2.30
C SER A 115 0.76 18.74 1.20
N PHE A 116 0.29 18.84 -0.05
CA PHE A 116 0.95 18.25 -1.20
C PHE A 116 2.27 18.93 -1.53
N LEU A 117 2.31 20.27 -1.54
CA LEU A 117 3.55 21.01 -1.76
C LEU A 117 4.63 20.68 -0.70
N ASN A 118 4.21 20.52 0.56
CA ASN A 118 5.10 20.12 1.65
C ASN A 118 5.64 18.70 1.45
N GLU A 119 4.81 17.75 1.01
CA GLU A 119 5.22 16.38 0.73
C GLU A 119 6.25 16.31 -0.41
N LEU A 120 6.01 17.05 -1.50
CA LEU A 120 6.98 17.19 -2.59
C LEU A 120 8.32 17.73 -2.08
N SER A 121 8.28 18.80 -1.28
CA SER A 121 9.50 19.36 -0.68
C SER A 121 10.24 18.37 0.22
N GLN A 122 9.53 17.53 0.99
CA GLN A 122 10.15 16.50 1.85
C GLN A 122 10.87 15.43 1.02
N LYS A 123 10.38 15.13 -0.19
CA LYS A 123 11.05 14.23 -1.14
C LYS A 123 12.17 14.91 -1.94
N ASN A 124 12.45 16.19 -1.69
CA ASN A 124 13.33 17.04 -2.52
C ASN A 124 12.86 17.13 -3.98
N TRP A 125 11.55 17.07 -4.21
CA TRP A 125 10.94 17.27 -5.52
C TRP A 125 10.57 18.75 -5.65
N THR A 126 10.97 19.36 -6.76
CA THR A 126 10.73 20.78 -6.98
C THR A 126 9.51 20.95 -7.86
N TYR A 127 8.51 21.65 -7.33
CA TYR A 127 7.36 22.08 -8.10
C TYR A 127 7.65 23.38 -8.85
N PHE A 128 7.41 23.38 -10.16
CA PHE A 128 7.50 24.58 -11.00
C PHE A 128 6.13 24.86 -11.61
N PRO A 129 5.39 25.87 -11.12
CA PRO A 129 4.10 26.24 -11.69
C PRO A 129 4.22 26.51 -13.20
N GLY A 130 3.51 25.72 -14.02
CA GLY A 130 3.43 25.94 -15.47
C GLY A 130 4.61 25.39 -16.29
N VAL A 131 5.47 24.54 -15.73
CA VAL A 131 6.54 23.85 -16.48
C VAL A 131 6.18 22.37 -16.64
N TYR A 132 5.89 21.95 -17.88
CA TYR A 132 5.60 20.55 -18.23
C TYR A 132 6.86 19.89 -18.80
N LEU A 133 7.34 18.79 -18.18
CA LEU A 133 8.48 18.04 -18.68
C LEU A 133 8.14 17.31 -19.99
N GLY A 134 9.05 17.34 -20.96
CA GLY A 134 8.90 16.62 -22.24
C GLY A 134 8.31 17.46 -23.39
N GLN A 135 7.97 18.73 -23.16
CA GLN A 135 7.61 19.64 -24.23
C GLN A 135 8.88 20.30 -24.79
N THR A 136 9.29 19.91 -26.01
CA THR A 136 9.91 20.89 -26.92
C THR A 136 8.99 22.13 -26.97
N PRO A 137 9.50 23.37 -27.13
CA PRO A 137 8.65 24.57 -27.18
C PRO A 137 7.74 24.49 -28.41
N VAL A 138 6.62 23.80 -28.24
CA VAL A 138 5.55 23.65 -29.21
C VAL A 138 4.45 24.55 -28.69
N SER A 139 4.17 25.56 -29.51
CA SER A 139 2.89 26.23 -29.68
C SER A 139 1.81 25.89 -28.64
N SER A 140 1.36 26.93 -27.95
CA SER A 140 0.22 27.01 -27.03
C SER A 140 -1.07 26.34 -27.57
N GLN A 141 -1.17 25.02 -27.54
CA GLN A 141 -2.40 24.31 -27.88
C GLN A 141 -2.71 23.18 -26.89
N GLN A 142 -3.88 23.34 -26.26
CA GLN A 142 -4.65 22.43 -25.40
C GLN A 142 -4.03 22.02 -24.06
N GLN A 143 -4.18 22.93 -23.09
CA GLN A 143 -4.33 22.53 -21.69
C GLN A 143 -5.68 21.78 -21.56
N THR A 144 -5.65 20.46 -21.62
CA THR A 144 -6.82 19.62 -21.32
C THR A 144 -7.21 19.79 -19.85
N SER A 145 -8.49 19.59 -19.53
CA SER A 145 -8.94 19.55 -18.13
C SER A 145 -8.33 18.30 -17.47
N PRO A 146 -7.94 18.35 -16.18
CA PRO A 146 -7.53 17.15 -15.46
C PRO A 146 -8.58 16.05 -15.60
N GLU A 147 -8.13 14.82 -15.83
CA GLU A 147 -8.99 13.65 -15.91
C GLU A 147 -9.49 13.32 -14.51
N LYS A 148 -10.81 13.29 -14.36
CA LYS A 148 -11.47 12.96 -13.10
C LYS A 148 -12.06 11.57 -13.20
N THR A 149 -11.96 10.80 -12.12
CA THR A 149 -12.55 9.48 -12.01
C THR A 149 -13.71 9.54 -11.03
N THR A 150 -14.92 9.19 -11.47
CA THR A 150 -16.10 9.12 -10.60
C THR A 150 -16.55 7.67 -10.48
N PHE A 151 -16.81 7.21 -9.26
CA PHE A 151 -17.37 5.89 -8.99
C PHE A 151 -18.44 5.95 -7.91
N THR A 152 -19.32 4.96 -7.92
CA THR A 152 -20.37 4.79 -6.91
C THR A 152 -19.83 3.96 -5.75
N VAL A 153 -20.19 4.37 -4.54
CA VAL A 153 -19.91 3.69 -3.28
C VAL A 153 -21.22 3.22 -2.70
N THR A 154 -21.35 1.91 -2.51
CA THR A 154 -22.45 1.29 -1.79
C THR A 154 -21.99 0.92 -0.39
N VAL A 155 -22.57 1.55 0.63
CA VAL A 155 -22.34 1.21 2.03
C VAL A 155 -23.47 0.30 2.51
N LEU A 156 -23.14 -0.96 2.79
CA LEU A 156 -24.08 -1.99 3.22
C LEU A 156 -24.33 -1.94 4.74
N GLU A 157 -25.55 -2.33 5.14
CA GLU A 157 -25.85 -2.70 6.52
C GLU A 157 -25.36 -4.11 6.87
N THR A 158 -25.21 -4.39 8.16
CA THR A 158 -24.67 -5.67 8.68
C THR A 158 -25.59 -6.89 8.49
N ASN A 159 -26.70 -6.78 7.75
CA ASN A 159 -27.68 -7.86 7.62
C ASN A 159 -28.13 -8.21 6.18
N GLU A 160 -27.49 -7.66 5.13
CA GLU A 160 -27.83 -8.01 3.74
C GLU A 160 -27.37 -9.43 3.33
N PRO A 161 -28.22 -10.24 2.67
CA PRO A 161 -27.92 -11.64 2.32
C PRO A 161 -26.93 -11.77 1.16
N HIS A 162 -26.24 -12.92 1.10
CA HIS A 162 -25.27 -13.27 0.06
C HIS A 162 -25.86 -13.14 -1.35
N GLN A 163 -25.30 -12.25 -2.17
CA GLN A 163 -25.44 -12.37 -3.61
C GLN A 163 -24.49 -13.47 -4.11
N LEU A 164 -24.89 -14.17 -5.18
CA LEU A 164 -24.09 -15.22 -5.81
C LEU A 164 -22.90 -14.55 -6.52
N ASP A 165 -21.85 -14.33 -5.75
CA ASP A 165 -20.69 -13.60 -6.20
C ASP A 165 -19.71 -14.52 -6.94
N THR A 166 -19.12 -13.95 -7.98
CA THR A 166 -18.07 -14.62 -8.76
C THR A 166 -16.81 -14.71 -7.91
N PRO A 167 -16.19 -15.91 -7.76
CA PRO A 167 -14.92 -16.02 -7.07
C PRO A 167 -13.84 -15.17 -7.73
N ILE A 168 -13.20 -14.32 -6.94
CA ILE A 168 -12.10 -13.43 -7.33
C ILE A 168 -10.78 -14.11 -6.94
N PRO A 169 -9.83 -14.26 -7.86
CA PRO A 169 -8.53 -14.85 -7.55
C PRO A 169 -7.67 -13.91 -6.70
N MET A 170 -6.98 -14.46 -5.71
CA MET A 170 -5.88 -13.81 -5.01
C MET A 170 -4.56 -14.36 -5.55
N TYR A 171 -3.79 -13.51 -6.22
CA TYR A 171 -2.48 -13.86 -6.75
C TYR A 171 -1.42 -13.76 -5.67
N ARG A 172 -0.44 -14.67 -5.69
CA ARG A 172 0.74 -14.64 -4.83
C ARG A 172 1.97 -14.42 -5.69
N LEU A 173 2.77 -13.41 -5.33
CA LEU A 173 4.05 -13.12 -5.95
C LEU A 173 5.16 -13.36 -4.93
N TYR A 174 6.32 -13.81 -5.38
CA TYR A 174 7.51 -13.92 -4.54
C TYR A 174 8.64 -13.03 -5.06
N ASN A 175 9.14 -12.15 -4.20
CA ASN A 175 10.30 -11.30 -4.48
C ASN A 175 11.58 -11.96 -3.91
N PRO A 176 12.51 -12.42 -4.77
CA PRO A 176 13.72 -13.10 -4.32
C PRO A 176 14.75 -12.17 -3.66
N VAL A 177 14.58 -10.85 -3.73
CA VAL A 177 15.51 -9.85 -3.18
C VAL A 177 15.22 -9.57 -1.70
N ASN A 178 13.97 -9.31 -1.35
CA ASN A 178 13.54 -9.04 0.03
C ASN A 178 12.86 -10.26 0.70
N HIS A 179 12.68 -11.36 -0.04
CA HIS A 179 12.00 -12.60 0.38
C HIS A 179 10.51 -12.45 0.68
N GLU A 180 9.90 -11.36 0.23
CA GLU A 180 8.50 -11.07 0.46
C GLU A 180 7.59 -11.94 -0.40
N HIS A 181 6.50 -12.43 0.22
CA HIS A 181 5.33 -12.90 -0.51
C HIS A 181 4.27 -11.80 -0.52
N PHE A 182 3.93 -11.33 -1.71
CA PHE A 182 2.93 -10.28 -1.92
C PHE A 182 1.63 -10.87 -2.45
N TYR A 183 0.52 -10.39 -1.92
CA TYR A 183 -0.82 -10.86 -2.24
C TYR A 183 -1.66 -9.71 -2.79
N THR A 184 -2.19 -9.91 -3.99
CA THR A 184 -3.06 -8.93 -4.67
C THR A 184 -4.13 -9.65 -5.49
N SER A 185 -5.33 -9.08 -5.51
CA SER A 185 -6.39 -9.48 -6.44
C SER A 185 -6.47 -8.57 -7.67
N ASP A 186 -5.63 -7.53 -7.74
CA ASP A 186 -5.51 -6.70 -8.93
C ASP A 186 -4.52 -7.34 -9.90
N GLU A 187 -5.07 -7.88 -10.99
CA GLU A 187 -4.27 -8.47 -12.06
C GLU A 187 -3.33 -7.45 -12.70
N HIS A 188 -3.70 -6.17 -12.79
CA HIS A 188 -2.83 -5.12 -13.31
C HIS A 188 -1.66 -4.85 -12.37
N GLU A 189 -1.88 -4.85 -11.05
CA GLU A 189 -0.81 -4.72 -10.05
C GLU A 189 0.17 -5.89 -10.15
N LYS A 190 -0.34 -7.12 -10.20
CA LYS A 190 0.47 -8.34 -10.41
C LYS A 190 1.30 -8.24 -11.69
N ASP A 191 0.65 -7.95 -12.82
CA ASP A 191 1.31 -7.91 -14.13
C ASP A 191 2.38 -6.81 -14.19
N TYR A 192 2.11 -5.65 -13.57
CA TYR A 192 3.07 -4.56 -13.48
C TYR A 192 4.30 -4.96 -12.66
N LEU A 193 4.11 -5.56 -11.48
CA LEU A 193 5.20 -6.01 -10.60
C LEU A 193 6.09 -7.06 -11.28
N VAL A 194 5.49 -8.02 -11.98
CA VAL A 194 6.21 -9.02 -12.79
C VAL A 194 6.99 -8.33 -13.92
N LYS A 195 6.34 -7.42 -14.66
CA LYS A 195 6.94 -6.70 -15.79
C LYS A 195 8.18 -5.90 -15.39
N ILE A 196 8.17 -5.27 -14.21
CA ILE A 196 9.34 -4.50 -13.71
C ILE A 196 10.39 -5.38 -13.01
N GLY A 197 10.18 -6.69 -12.95
CA GLY A 197 11.09 -7.64 -12.32
C GLY A 197 11.12 -7.57 -10.80
N TRP A 198 10.05 -7.05 -10.17
CA TRP A 198 9.96 -6.96 -8.72
C TRP A 198 9.82 -8.35 -8.08
N GLY A 199 9.01 -9.24 -8.67
CA GLY A 199 8.78 -10.59 -8.15
C GLY A 199 8.24 -11.52 -9.23
N ASN A 200 8.23 -12.82 -8.92
CA ASN A 200 7.71 -13.86 -9.80
C ASN A 200 6.27 -14.19 -9.41
N ASP A 201 5.39 -14.37 -10.40
CA ASP A 201 4.04 -14.89 -10.19
C ASP A 201 4.10 -16.37 -9.79
N GLU A 202 3.60 -16.68 -8.60
CA GLU A 202 3.47 -18.06 -8.10
C GLU A 202 2.07 -18.64 -8.33
N GLY A 203 1.18 -17.87 -8.96
CA GLY A 203 -0.18 -18.24 -9.28
C GLY A 203 -1.21 -17.84 -8.22
N ILE A 204 -2.37 -18.48 -8.29
CA ILE A 204 -3.49 -18.19 -7.40
C ILE A 204 -3.28 -18.91 -6.06
N ALA A 205 -3.19 -18.15 -4.98
CA ALA A 205 -3.06 -18.69 -3.63
C ALA A 205 -4.41 -19.10 -3.04
N TRP A 206 -5.47 -18.33 -3.29
CA TRP A 206 -6.85 -18.66 -2.93
C TRP A 206 -7.85 -17.83 -3.74
N HIS A 207 -9.15 -18.09 -3.54
CA HIS A 207 -10.22 -17.24 -4.05
C HIS A 207 -10.99 -16.62 -2.87
N PHE A 208 -11.65 -15.50 -3.12
CA PHE A 208 -12.59 -14.87 -2.21
C PHE A 208 -13.78 -14.34 -3.02
N ILE A 209 -14.83 -13.86 -2.36
CA ILE A 209 -15.92 -13.12 -3.01
C ILE A 209 -16.01 -11.69 -2.48
N ASN A 210 -16.81 -10.84 -3.12
CA ASN A 210 -17.09 -9.50 -2.61
C ASN A 210 -17.75 -9.54 -1.21
N ALA A 211 -17.73 -8.40 -0.55
CA ALA A 211 -18.19 -8.27 0.82
C ALA A 211 -19.69 -8.57 0.96
N THR A 212 -20.04 -9.58 1.76
CA THR A 212 -21.41 -9.73 2.26
C THR A 212 -21.51 -9.24 3.69
N SER A 213 -22.70 -8.97 4.20
CA SER A 213 -22.89 -8.22 5.44
C SER A 213 -22.17 -8.74 6.71
N ASN A 214 -21.73 -10.00 6.74
CA ASN A 214 -21.03 -10.62 7.87
C ASN A 214 -19.53 -10.85 7.68
N ASP A 215 -18.96 -10.62 6.49
CA ASP A 215 -17.54 -10.89 6.27
C ASP A 215 -16.65 -9.83 6.93
N LYS A 216 -15.44 -10.23 7.31
CA LYS A 216 -14.50 -9.34 8.01
C LYS A 216 -13.45 -8.81 7.03
N PRO A 217 -13.13 -7.51 7.04
CA PRO A 217 -12.11 -6.95 6.16
C PRO A 217 -10.71 -7.45 6.54
N VAL A 218 -9.93 -7.87 5.55
CA VAL A 218 -8.49 -8.07 5.68
C VAL A 218 -7.79 -6.78 5.24
N TYR A 219 -7.13 -6.13 6.18
CA TYR A 219 -6.39 -4.90 5.96
C TYR A 219 -5.01 -5.18 5.37
N ARG A 220 -4.64 -4.44 4.32
CA ARG A 220 -3.29 -4.43 3.74
C ARG A 220 -2.51 -3.25 4.31
N LEU A 221 -1.32 -3.52 4.83
CA LEU A 221 -0.40 -2.51 5.37
C LEU A 221 0.94 -2.61 4.65
N TYR A 222 1.61 -1.49 4.45
CA TYR A 222 2.95 -1.44 3.85
C TYR A 222 3.93 -0.71 4.75
N ASN A 223 5.12 -1.27 4.93
CA ASN A 223 6.24 -0.62 5.60
C ASN A 223 7.27 -0.10 4.58
N PRO A 224 7.41 1.22 4.38
CA PRO A 224 8.33 1.76 3.39
C PRO A 224 9.81 1.59 3.77
N ILE A 225 10.14 1.31 5.03
CA ILE A 225 11.51 1.08 5.51
C ILE A 225 11.89 -0.39 5.30
N LEU A 226 11.01 -1.30 5.73
CA LEU A 226 11.25 -2.74 5.61
C LEU A 226 11.04 -3.25 4.17
N LYS A 227 10.29 -2.51 3.34
CA LYS A 227 9.81 -2.99 2.03
C LYS A 227 9.08 -4.31 2.22
N ASP A 228 8.04 -4.29 3.06
CA ASP A 228 7.28 -5.48 3.46
C ASP A 228 5.81 -5.11 3.62
N HIS A 229 4.94 -6.04 3.26
CA HIS A 229 3.49 -5.94 3.43
C HIS A 229 3.01 -6.83 4.58
N HIS A 230 1.93 -6.40 5.23
CA HIS A 230 1.27 -7.14 6.29
C HIS A 230 -0.23 -7.19 6.06
N TYR A 231 -0.83 -8.33 6.40
CA TYR A 231 -2.25 -8.60 6.15
C TYR A 231 -2.92 -9.08 7.42
N THR A 232 -3.99 -8.41 7.85
CA THR A 232 -4.62 -8.74 9.13
C THR A 232 -6.11 -8.42 9.20
N LEU A 233 -6.85 -9.24 9.93
CA LEU A 233 -8.22 -8.95 10.36
C LEU A 233 -8.27 -8.06 11.62
N ASP A 234 -7.15 -7.94 12.35
CA ASP A 234 -7.12 -7.31 13.65
C ASP A 234 -6.95 -5.78 13.53
N LYS A 235 -8.04 -5.05 13.80
CA LYS A 235 -8.04 -3.58 13.87
C LYS A 235 -7.06 -3.06 14.92
N HIS A 236 -6.81 -3.79 16.01
CA HIS A 236 -5.83 -3.39 17.01
C HIS A 236 -4.40 -3.45 16.45
N GLU A 237 -4.08 -4.51 15.72
CA GLU A 237 -2.79 -4.67 15.03
C GLU A 237 -2.56 -3.53 14.03
N VAL A 238 -3.56 -3.22 13.19
CA VAL A 238 -3.53 -2.05 12.28
C VAL A 238 -3.22 -0.77 13.04
N ASN A 239 -3.95 -0.50 14.14
CA ASN A 239 -3.78 0.72 14.93
C ASN A 239 -2.38 0.82 15.54
N VAL A 240 -1.84 -0.28 16.06
CA VAL A 240 -0.50 -0.32 16.66
C VAL A 240 0.58 -0.10 15.60
N LEU A 241 0.50 -0.79 14.47
CA LEU A 241 1.48 -0.69 13.38
C LEU A 241 1.53 0.71 12.77
N THR A 242 0.36 1.30 12.51
CA THR A 242 0.25 2.63 11.90
C THR A 242 0.63 3.76 12.86
N SER A 243 0.19 3.71 14.12
CA SER A 243 0.44 4.82 15.07
C SER A 243 1.83 4.79 15.72
N ARG A 244 2.51 3.63 15.77
CA ARG A 244 3.76 3.48 16.52
C ARG A 244 4.96 3.02 15.70
N PHE A 245 4.72 2.33 14.58
CA PHE A 245 5.78 1.65 13.84
C PHE A 245 5.92 2.12 12.39
N GLY A 246 5.19 3.18 12.00
CA GLY A 246 5.35 3.83 10.71
C GLY A 246 4.85 3.02 9.52
N TRP A 247 4.02 1.98 9.77
CA TRP A 247 3.31 1.29 8.70
C TRP A 247 2.25 2.21 8.10
N LYS A 248 2.06 2.09 6.80
CA LYS A 248 1.03 2.81 6.05
C LYS A 248 -0.13 1.86 5.80
N GLN A 249 -1.35 2.36 5.96
CA GLN A 249 -2.55 1.62 5.59
C GLN A 249 -2.73 1.69 4.07
N GLU A 250 -3.01 0.55 3.44
CA GLU A 250 -3.28 0.46 2.00
C GLU A 250 -4.71 0.00 1.71
N GLY A 251 -5.60 0.17 2.69
CA GLY A 251 -7.01 -0.14 2.58
C GLY A 251 -7.36 -1.58 2.93
N ILE A 252 -8.55 -1.97 2.47
CA ILE A 252 -9.05 -3.33 2.57
C ILE A 252 -8.59 -4.05 1.30
N GLY A 253 -7.75 -5.08 1.43
CA GLY A 253 -7.33 -5.85 0.27
C GLY A 253 -8.44 -6.78 -0.21
N TRP A 254 -9.15 -7.42 0.72
CA TRP A 254 -10.27 -8.32 0.47
C TRP A 254 -11.05 -8.58 1.77
N TYR A 255 -12.07 -9.43 1.69
CA TYR A 255 -12.85 -9.87 2.86
C TYR A 255 -12.66 -11.36 3.14
N SER A 256 -12.62 -11.70 4.42
CA SER A 256 -12.59 -13.07 4.92
C SER A 256 -13.95 -13.72 4.75
N ASN A 257 -14.09 -14.60 3.76
CA ASN A 257 -15.33 -15.32 3.45
C ASN A 257 -15.05 -16.78 3.05
N GLY A 258 -16.10 -17.58 2.91
CA GLY A 258 -15.97 -19.01 2.61
C GLY A 258 -15.61 -19.85 3.85
N ASN A 259 -15.03 -21.03 3.63
CA ASN A 259 -14.79 -22.02 4.68
C ASN A 259 -13.39 -22.64 4.67
N LYS A 260 -12.48 -22.17 3.80
CA LYS A 260 -11.09 -22.64 3.74
C LYS A 260 -10.22 -21.78 4.64
N GLU A 261 -9.45 -22.40 5.52
CA GLU A 261 -8.57 -21.71 6.47
C GLU A 261 -7.29 -21.24 5.75
N VAL A 262 -7.06 -19.92 5.71
CA VAL A 262 -5.75 -19.37 5.36
C VAL A 262 -4.91 -19.27 6.64
N HIS A 263 -3.74 -19.88 6.63
CA HIS A 263 -2.85 -20.03 7.78
C HIS A 263 -1.77 -18.95 7.77
N ARG A 264 -1.52 -18.30 8.91
CA ARG A 264 -0.43 -17.31 9.09
C ARG A 264 0.76 -17.95 9.78
N LEU A 265 1.96 -17.69 9.26
CA LEU A 265 3.22 -18.01 9.91
C LEU A 265 4.11 -16.78 9.99
N PHE A 266 4.96 -16.72 11.01
CA PHE A 266 5.93 -15.66 11.23
C PHE A 266 7.35 -16.22 11.42
N HIS A 267 8.35 -15.60 10.80
CA HIS A 267 9.75 -15.97 10.99
C HIS A 267 10.55 -14.82 11.65
N PRO A 268 10.96 -14.96 12.93
CA PRO A 268 11.60 -13.88 13.68
C PRO A 268 13.02 -13.51 13.18
N GLY A 269 13.63 -14.37 12.36
CA GLY A 269 14.94 -14.12 11.76
C GLY A 269 14.91 -13.32 10.45
N LEU A 270 13.74 -12.97 9.92
CA LEU A 270 13.60 -12.21 8.67
C LEU A 270 13.24 -10.75 8.97
N VAL A 271 13.83 -9.83 8.20
CA VAL A 271 13.56 -8.38 8.31
C VAL A 271 12.39 -7.95 7.42
N SER A 272 12.28 -8.56 6.24
CA SER A 272 11.18 -8.45 5.27
C SER A 272 10.79 -9.86 4.82
N GLY A 273 9.58 -10.04 4.31
CA GLY A 273 9.02 -11.36 4.04
C GLY A 273 8.87 -12.21 5.30
N SER A 274 8.69 -11.54 6.44
CA SER A 274 8.68 -12.19 7.75
C SER A 274 7.36 -12.91 8.05
N HIS A 275 6.29 -12.61 7.30
CA HIS A 275 4.99 -13.27 7.41
C HIS A 275 4.67 -14.06 6.14
N HIS A 276 4.02 -15.22 6.31
CA HIS A 276 3.58 -16.10 5.24
C HIS A 276 2.11 -16.48 5.41
N TYR A 277 1.38 -16.56 4.30
CA TYR A 277 -0.06 -16.83 4.27
C TYR A 277 -0.36 -17.94 3.26
N THR A 278 -1.02 -19.01 3.71
CA THR A 278 -1.23 -20.18 2.83
C THR A 278 -2.45 -21.01 3.17
N LEU A 279 -3.07 -21.59 2.15
CA LEU A 279 -4.05 -22.67 2.29
C LEU A 279 -3.38 -24.05 2.47
N ASP A 280 -2.11 -24.19 2.08
CA ASP A 280 -1.45 -25.48 2.05
C ASP A 280 -0.90 -25.88 3.42
N LYS A 281 -1.60 -26.82 4.08
CA LYS A 281 -1.19 -27.41 5.36
C LYS A 281 0.17 -28.11 5.29
N ASN A 282 0.59 -28.57 4.11
CA ASN A 282 1.93 -29.12 3.93
C ASN A 282 3.00 -28.02 3.95
N GLU A 283 2.75 -26.87 3.31
CA GLU A 283 3.62 -25.69 3.38
C GLU A 283 3.76 -25.22 4.84
N VAL A 284 2.65 -25.14 5.59
CA VAL A 284 2.67 -24.84 7.05
C VAL A 284 3.62 -25.79 7.79
N ARG A 285 3.45 -27.11 7.61
CA ARG A 285 4.27 -28.13 8.28
C ARG A 285 5.76 -27.98 7.96
N VAL A 286 6.10 -27.81 6.68
CA VAL A 286 7.49 -27.68 6.22
C VAL A 286 8.13 -26.40 6.75
N LEU A 287 7.39 -25.29 6.79
CA LEU A 287 7.91 -24.02 7.31
C LEU A 287 8.16 -24.08 8.83
N GLN A 288 7.31 -24.77 9.59
CA GLN A 288 7.55 -25.01 11.02
C GLN A 288 8.84 -25.79 11.29
N GLU A 289 9.16 -26.78 10.46
CA GLU A 289 10.44 -27.51 10.51
C GLU A 289 11.66 -26.61 10.19
N ARG A 290 11.41 -25.43 9.59
CA ARG A 290 12.43 -24.45 9.16
C ARG A 290 12.44 -23.17 10.03
N GLY A 291 11.87 -23.23 11.22
CA GLY A 291 11.94 -22.13 12.20
C GLY A 291 10.84 -21.08 12.09
N TRP A 292 9.84 -21.29 11.22
CA TRP A 292 8.63 -20.46 11.21
C TRP A 292 7.72 -20.81 12.39
N ILE A 293 7.15 -19.78 12.99
CA ILE A 293 6.18 -19.88 14.09
C ILE A 293 4.79 -19.87 13.45
N TYR A 294 4.01 -20.92 13.69
CA TYR A 294 2.60 -20.95 13.27
C TYR A 294 1.76 -20.07 14.20
N GLU A 295 1.06 -19.10 13.64
CA GLU A 295 0.27 -18.12 14.40
C GLU A 295 -1.24 -18.41 14.36
N GLY A 296 -1.67 -19.43 13.63
CA GLY A 296 -3.07 -19.84 13.55
C GLY A 296 -3.73 -19.52 12.21
N VAL A 297 -5.07 -19.59 12.21
CA VAL A 297 -5.89 -19.20 11.07
C VAL A 297 -5.95 -17.67 11.02
N ALA A 298 -5.49 -17.11 9.91
CA ALA A 298 -5.47 -15.68 9.64
C ALA A 298 -6.87 -15.18 9.26
N TRP A 299 -7.51 -15.89 8.33
CA TRP A 299 -8.86 -15.62 7.82
C TRP A 299 -9.40 -16.84 7.05
N TYR A 300 -10.62 -16.71 6.52
CA TYR A 300 -11.25 -17.70 5.65
C TYR A 300 -11.24 -17.23 4.18
N ALA A 301 -11.11 -18.19 3.28
CA ALA A 301 -11.20 -18.04 1.83
C ALA A 301 -12.27 -18.99 1.23
N TYR A 302 -12.67 -18.72 -0.02
CA TYR A 302 -13.70 -19.47 -0.77
C TYR A 302 -13.15 -20.74 -1.45
#